data_AF-A0A851YIT2-F1
#
_entry.id   AF-A0A851YIT2-F1
#
_cell.length_a   1.000
_cell.length_b   1.000
_cell.length_c   1.000
_cell.angle_alpha   90.00
_cell.angle_beta   90.00
_cell.angle_gamma   90.00
#
_symmetry.space_group_name_H-M   'P 1'
#
loop_
_entity.id
_entity.type
_entity.pdbx_description
1 polymer ?
#
loop_
_entity_poly.entity_id
_entity_poly.type
_entity_poly.pdbx_seq_one_letter_code
_entity_poly.pdbx_strand_id
1 'polypeptide(L)'
;VFKYLHTSIFTNISSSEVFAVALVGDTPIFALDPVNWSIHFHWPWAYQATLEGDIMKIKSHYKIFLRNMIRYVHELAHQGQLDYPLVVQIRAGCVLHPNGTSRGFMYIGEDGRDLTAFEVDKQQWVSRQPSPVADMVSKSLNRQKSISGLLVHILSISCENHVLTLCKYGKADLERQEPPVALVFARTPSPAQLLLVCRVTGFYPRPISVAWLRDGQEVPPGPALNTSAILPNADLTYQLRSILAVAPRDGHSYACRVRHRSLGTRSLLIPWG
;
A
#
# COMPACT_ATOMS: atom_id res chain seq x y z
N VAL A 1 -5.92 3.76 -7.62
CA VAL A 1 -4.43 3.73 -7.65
C VAL A 1 -3.98 2.30 -7.82
N PHE A 2 -3.09 2.04 -8.76
CA PHE A 2 -2.37 0.77 -8.87
C PHE A 2 -0.94 0.94 -8.38
N LYS A 3 -0.44 -0.04 -7.63
CA LYS A 3 0.90 -0.06 -7.06
C LYS A 3 1.53 -1.41 -7.34
N TYR A 4 2.69 -1.42 -7.96
CA TYR A 4 3.62 -2.55 -7.99
C TYR A 4 4.73 -2.27 -6.98
N LEU A 5 4.85 -3.15 -5.99
CA LEU A 5 5.85 -3.09 -4.93
C LEU A 5 6.78 -4.28 -5.14
N HIS A 6 8.06 -4.00 -5.30
CA HIS A 6 9.09 -4.99 -5.54
C HIS A 6 10.20 -4.79 -4.52
N THR A 7 10.70 -5.89 -3.96
CA THR A 7 11.88 -5.92 -3.09
C THR A 7 12.82 -7.00 -3.61
N SER A 8 14.08 -6.61 -3.82
CA SER A 8 15.17 -7.53 -4.13
C SER A 8 16.19 -7.47 -3.01
N ILE A 9 16.59 -8.64 -2.53
CA ILE A 9 17.61 -8.82 -1.50
C ILE A 9 18.78 -9.51 -2.16
N PHE A 10 19.94 -8.88 -2.15
CA PHE A 10 21.17 -9.46 -2.65
C PHE A 10 22.03 -9.81 -1.45
N THR A 11 22.17 -11.10 -1.12
CA THR A 11 22.88 -11.54 0.09
C THR A 11 24.39 -11.61 -0.14
N ASN A 12 24.80 -11.92 -1.38
CA ASN A 12 26.18 -11.94 -1.86
C ASN A 12 26.18 -11.87 -3.39
N ILE A 13 27.36 -12.01 -4.00
CA ILE A 13 27.55 -11.89 -5.45
C ILE A 13 26.82 -12.97 -6.28
N SER A 14 26.46 -14.11 -5.70
CA SER A 14 25.82 -15.24 -6.39
C SER A 14 24.37 -15.49 -5.97
N SER A 15 23.83 -14.69 -5.03
CA SER A 15 22.52 -14.93 -4.45
C SER A 15 21.68 -13.66 -4.41
N SER A 16 20.49 -13.75 -5.02
CA SER A 16 19.48 -12.72 -5.03
C SER A 16 18.09 -13.32 -4.84
N GLU A 17 17.31 -12.77 -3.93
CA GLU A 17 15.90 -13.08 -3.75
C GLU A 17 15.04 -11.92 -4.25
N VAL A 18 13.91 -12.23 -4.89
CA VAL A 18 13.02 -11.21 -5.46
C VAL A 18 11.58 -11.49 -5.04
N PHE A 19 10.96 -10.47 -4.47
CA PHE A 19 9.57 -10.46 -4.05
C PHE A 19 8.86 -9.32 -4.75
N ALA A 20 7.65 -9.54 -5.21
CA ALA A 20 6.81 -8.44 -5.68
C ALA A 20 5.33 -8.69 -5.42
N VAL A 21 4.59 -7.61 -5.19
CA VAL A 21 3.14 -7.61 -5.06
C VAL A 21 2.56 -6.43 -5.83
N ALA A 22 1.49 -6.67 -6.57
CA ALA A 22 0.69 -5.64 -7.21
C ALA A 22 -0.63 -5.44 -6.47
N LEU A 23 -1.05 -4.21 -6.29
CA LEU A 23 -2.24 -3.79 -5.55
C LEU A 23 -3.09 -2.83 -6.39
N VAL A 24 -4.41 -2.96 -6.35
CA VAL A 24 -5.36 -1.89 -6.70
C VAL A 24 -6.00 -1.40 -5.41
N GLY A 25 -5.74 -0.15 -5.04
CA GLY A 25 -6.05 0.33 -3.69
C GLY A 25 -5.26 -0.48 -2.65
N ASP A 26 -5.98 -1.23 -1.82
CA ASP A 26 -5.41 -2.16 -0.84
C ASP A 26 -5.66 -3.63 -1.21
N THR A 27 -6.32 -3.90 -2.34
CA THR A 27 -6.62 -5.26 -2.81
C THR A 27 -5.41 -5.83 -3.56
N PRO A 28 -4.84 -6.96 -3.10
CA PRO A 28 -3.75 -7.61 -3.80
C PRO A 28 -4.25 -8.28 -5.09
N ILE A 29 -3.62 -7.97 -6.20
CA ILE A 29 -3.97 -8.47 -7.54
C ILE A 29 -3.15 -9.71 -7.87
N PHE A 30 -1.84 -9.59 -7.72
CA PHE A 30 -0.91 -10.70 -7.91
C PHE A 30 0.34 -10.55 -7.03
N ALA A 31 1.00 -11.66 -6.79
CA ALA A 31 2.31 -11.73 -6.16
C ALA A 31 3.29 -12.52 -7.03
N LEU A 32 4.58 -12.25 -6.85
CA LEU A 32 5.65 -13.00 -7.48
C LEU A 32 6.08 -14.16 -6.58
N ASP A 33 6.18 -15.35 -7.15
CA ASP A 33 6.82 -16.50 -6.53
C ASP A 33 8.31 -16.25 -6.35
N PRO A 34 8.87 -16.28 -5.13
CA PRO A 34 10.28 -15.98 -4.91
C PRO A 34 11.22 -17.04 -5.50
N VAL A 35 10.75 -18.28 -5.72
CA VAL A 35 11.58 -19.40 -6.17
C VAL A 35 11.75 -19.40 -7.69
N ASN A 36 10.65 -19.24 -8.43
CA ASN A 36 10.66 -19.37 -9.89
C ASN A 36 10.23 -18.11 -10.64
N TRP A 37 9.96 -17.04 -9.89
CA TRP A 37 9.43 -15.77 -10.37
C TRP A 37 8.14 -15.91 -11.16
N SER A 38 7.30 -16.92 -10.94
CA SER A 38 5.97 -16.99 -11.57
C SER A 38 5.01 -15.97 -10.95
N ILE A 39 4.06 -15.47 -11.74
CA ILE A 39 3.05 -14.53 -11.25
C ILE A 39 1.84 -15.33 -10.77
N HIS A 40 1.55 -15.24 -9.48
CA HIS A 40 0.38 -15.83 -8.84
C HIS A 40 -0.70 -14.78 -8.68
N PHE A 41 -1.84 -14.96 -9.36
CA PHE A 41 -2.99 -14.07 -9.22
C PHE A 41 -3.84 -14.47 -8.03
N HIS A 42 -4.21 -13.50 -7.20
CA HIS A 42 -5.09 -13.75 -6.05
C HIS A 42 -6.57 -13.89 -6.45
N TRP A 43 -6.91 -13.43 -7.66
CA TRP A 43 -8.27 -13.41 -8.16
C TRP A 43 -8.37 -13.96 -9.58
N PRO A 44 -9.37 -14.80 -9.90
CA PRO A 44 -9.60 -15.28 -11.27
C PRO A 44 -9.83 -14.12 -12.26
N TRP A 45 -10.58 -13.10 -11.85
CA TRP A 45 -10.86 -11.92 -12.68
C TRP A 45 -9.61 -11.09 -12.96
N ALA A 46 -8.64 -11.08 -12.05
CA ALA A 46 -7.37 -10.39 -12.25
C ALA A 46 -6.53 -11.06 -13.33
N TYR A 47 -6.52 -12.40 -13.37
CA TYR A 47 -5.88 -13.15 -14.45
C TYR A 47 -6.55 -12.85 -15.80
N GLN A 48 -7.88 -12.88 -15.85
CA GLN A 48 -8.64 -12.57 -17.08
C GLN A 48 -8.35 -11.17 -17.61
N ALA A 49 -8.25 -10.17 -16.71
CA ALA A 49 -7.89 -8.81 -17.06
C ALA A 49 -6.51 -8.68 -17.73
N THR A 50 -5.60 -9.65 -17.56
CA THR A 50 -4.28 -9.63 -18.23
C THR A 50 -4.29 -10.11 -19.67
N LEU A 51 -5.39 -10.70 -20.13
CA LEU A 51 -5.55 -11.17 -21.50
C LEU A 51 -5.90 -10.03 -22.47
N GLU A 52 -6.27 -8.86 -21.96
CA GLU A 52 -6.54 -7.66 -22.75
C GLU A 52 -5.31 -6.74 -22.81
N GLY A 53 -5.17 -6.03 -23.94
CA GLY A 53 -4.13 -5.02 -24.15
C GLY A 53 -2.71 -5.57 -24.15
N ASP A 54 -1.74 -4.70 -23.87
CA ASP A 54 -0.31 -5.06 -23.90
C ASP A 54 0.19 -5.76 -22.63
N ILE A 55 -0.68 -5.97 -21.63
CA ILE A 55 -0.30 -6.59 -20.35
C ILE A 55 0.14 -8.04 -20.54
N MET A 56 -0.47 -8.76 -21.50
CA MET A 56 -0.03 -10.10 -21.85
C MET A 56 1.42 -10.12 -22.33
N LYS A 57 1.84 -9.12 -23.12
CA LYS A 57 3.23 -8.98 -23.59
C LYS A 57 4.17 -8.60 -22.44
N ILE A 58 3.75 -7.69 -21.55
CA ILE A 58 4.54 -7.33 -20.37
C ILE A 58 4.75 -8.56 -19.47
N LYS A 59 3.68 -9.35 -19.26
CA LYS A 59 3.68 -10.62 -18.52
C LYS A 59 4.52 -11.72 -19.19
N SER A 60 4.73 -11.72 -20.50
CA SER A 60 5.61 -12.72 -21.13
C SER A 60 7.10 -12.36 -20.98
N HIS A 61 7.43 -11.06 -20.81
CA HIS A 61 8.81 -10.58 -20.78
C HIS A 61 9.35 -10.22 -19.38
N TYR A 62 8.51 -10.15 -18.34
CA TYR A 62 8.97 -9.67 -17.02
C TYR A 62 10.10 -10.52 -16.41
N LYS A 63 10.16 -11.84 -16.64
CA LYS A 63 11.28 -12.66 -16.13
C LYS A 63 12.62 -12.24 -16.76
N ILE A 64 12.62 -11.79 -18.02
CA ILE A 64 13.81 -11.25 -18.68
C ILE A 64 14.18 -9.92 -18.03
N PHE A 65 13.20 -9.06 -17.77
CA PHE A 65 13.41 -7.82 -17.03
C PHE A 65 14.03 -8.06 -15.63
N LEU A 66 13.52 -9.04 -14.87
CA LEU A 66 14.06 -9.39 -13.56
C LEU A 66 15.53 -9.83 -13.63
N ARG A 67 15.89 -10.69 -14.59
CA ARG A 67 17.29 -11.12 -14.80
C ARG A 67 18.20 -9.95 -15.14
N ASN A 68 17.75 -9.07 -16.03
CA ASN A 68 18.51 -7.89 -16.43
C ASN A 68 18.68 -6.91 -15.27
N MET A 69 17.65 -6.75 -14.44
CA MET A 69 17.71 -5.91 -13.24
C MET A 69 18.67 -6.47 -12.20
N ILE A 70 18.61 -7.78 -11.90
CA ILE A 70 19.55 -8.44 -10.98
C ILE A 70 21.00 -8.24 -11.44
N ARG A 71 21.27 -8.50 -12.73
CA ARG A 71 22.60 -8.29 -13.32
C ARG A 71 23.04 -6.83 -13.18
N TYR A 72 22.15 -5.90 -13.50
CA TYR A 72 22.42 -4.47 -13.41
C TYR A 72 22.77 -4.03 -11.97
N VAL A 73 22.06 -4.54 -10.97
CA VAL A 73 22.36 -4.23 -9.56
C VAL A 73 23.72 -4.78 -9.15
N HIS A 74 24.07 -6.02 -9.52
CA HIS A 74 25.40 -6.56 -9.23
C HIS A 74 26.53 -5.75 -9.90
N GLU A 75 26.34 -5.33 -11.15
CA GLU A 75 27.30 -4.48 -11.88
C GLU A 75 27.49 -3.14 -11.18
N LEU A 76 26.40 -2.50 -10.74
CA LEU A 76 26.46 -1.24 -10.01
C LEU A 76 27.06 -1.41 -8.61
N ALA A 77 26.73 -2.49 -7.90
CA ALA A 77 27.32 -2.77 -6.59
C ALA A 77 28.84 -2.91 -6.70
N HIS A 78 29.32 -3.63 -7.72
CA HIS A 78 30.75 -3.74 -8.00
C HIS A 78 31.39 -2.38 -8.38
N GLN A 79 30.77 -1.62 -9.28
CA GLN A 79 31.27 -0.30 -9.71
C GLN A 79 31.29 0.72 -8.57
N GLY A 80 30.27 0.69 -7.72
CA GLY A 80 30.11 1.57 -6.57
C GLY A 80 30.82 1.09 -5.31
N GLN A 81 31.48 -0.08 -5.34
CA GLN A 81 32.09 -0.73 -4.17
C GLN A 81 31.10 -0.83 -3.00
N LEU A 82 29.85 -1.21 -3.31
CA LEU A 82 28.80 -1.41 -2.32
C LEU A 82 28.98 -2.77 -1.65
N ASP A 83 28.80 -2.79 -0.34
CA ASP A 83 28.84 -4.01 0.44
C ASP A 83 27.52 -4.80 0.32
N TYR A 84 27.62 -6.11 0.47
CA TYR A 84 26.47 -6.99 0.67
C TYR A 84 26.24 -7.20 2.18
N PRO A 85 25.00 -7.44 2.63
CA PRO A 85 23.78 -7.55 1.85
C PRO A 85 23.23 -6.19 1.39
N LEU A 86 22.61 -6.17 0.22
CA LEU A 86 21.96 -4.98 -0.36
C LEU A 86 20.46 -5.23 -0.51
N VAL A 87 19.63 -4.27 -0.09
CA VAL A 87 18.18 -4.32 -0.31
C VAL A 87 17.76 -3.22 -1.29
N VAL A 88 17.29 -3.63 -2.47
CA VAL A 88 16.74 -2.70 -3.48
C VAL A 88 15.24 -2.82 -3.53
N GLN A 89 14.54 -1.69 -3.45
CA GLN A 89 13.08 -1.64 -3.50
C GLN A 89 12.63 -0.81 -4.69
N ILE A 90 11.63 -1.29 -5.42
CA ILE A 90 11.01 -0.56 -6.53
C ILE A 90 9.53 -0.38 -6.21
N ARG A 91 9.06 0.86 -6.26
CA ARG A 91 7.65 1.21 -6.15
C ARG A 91 7.21 1.91 -7.43
N ALA A 92 6.40 1.23 -8.23
CA ALA A 92 5.91 1.74 -9.51
C ALA A 92 4.37 1.68 -9.60
N GLY A 93 3.77 2.41 -10.52
CA GLY A 93 2.34 2.33 -10.78
C GLY A 93 1.75 3.61 -11.33
N CYS A 94 0.44 3.76 -11.20
CA CYS A 94 -0.29 4.94 -11.67
C CYS A 94 -1.48 5.28 -10.75
N VAL A 95 -1.78 6.57 -10.71
CA VAL A 95 -2.94 7.15 -10.04
C VAL A 95 -3.92 7.61 -11.11
N LEU A 96 -5.12 7.04 -11.14
CA LEU A 96 -6.23 7.58 -11.92
C LEU A 96 -6.97 8.61 -11.08
N HIS A 97 -7.16 9.80 -11.66
CA HIS A 97 -7.88 10.90 -11.05
C HIS A 97 -9.33 10.98 -11.57
N PRO A 98 -10.28 11.52 -10.78
CA PRO A 98 -11.68 11.63 -11.20
C PRO A 98 -11.90 12.48 -12.46
N ASN A 99 -10.97 13.38 -12.77
CA ASN A 99 -11.01 14.21 -13.98
C ASN A 99 -10.55 13.46 -15.25
N GLY A 100 -10.31 12.14 -15.17
CA GLY A 100 -9.85 11.31 -16.28
C GLY A 100 -8.35 11.36 -16.54
N THR A 101 -7.58 12.16 -15.79
CA THR A 101 -6.12 12.16 -15.93
C THR A 101 -5.47 11.00 -15.16
N SER A 102 -4.37 10.48 -15.70
CA SER A 102 -3.53 9.47 -15.06
C SER A 102 -2.15 10.04 -14.77
N ARG A 103 -1.59 9.70 -13.61
CA ARG A 103 -0.21 10.03 -13.24
C ARG A 103 0.57 8.78 -12.90
N GLY A 104 1.54 8.45 -13.75
CA GLY A 104 2.52 7.40 -13.51
C GLY A 104 3.57 7.79 -12.46
N PHE A 105 4.12 6.81 -11.76
CA PHE A 105 5.24 6.99 -10.85
C PHE A 105 6.15 5.76 -10.83
N MET A 106 7.44 5.97 -10.60
CA MET A 106 8.40 4.91 -10.30
C MET A 106 9.49 5.46 -9.38
N TYR A 107 9.67 4.80 -8.25
CA TYR A 107 10.67 5.12 -7.24
C TYR A 107 11.57 3.90 -7.01
N ILE A 108 12.86 4.14 -6.85
CA ILE A 108 13.84 3.14 -6.45
C ILE A 108 14.39 3.58 -5.09
N GLY A 109 14.39 2.65 -4.14
CA GLY A 109 15.03 2.80 -2.85
C GLY A 109 16.11 1.74 -2.63
N GLU A 110 17.01 2.06 -1.71
CA GLU A 110 18.13 1.24 -1.29
C GLU A 110 18.21 1.29 0.23
N ASP A 111 18.26 0.12 0.87
CA ASP A 111 18.28 -0.05 2.33
C ASP A 111 17.21 0.78 3.07
N GLY A 112 16.01 0.83 2.49
CA GLY A 112 14.85 1.54 3.02
C GLY A 112 14.87 3.06 2.84
N ARG A 113 15.81 3.62 2.07
CA ARG A 113 15.91 5.06 1.77
C ARG A 113 15.69 5.33 0.28
N ASP A 114 15.15 6.51 -0.02
CA ASP A 114 14.92 6.94 -1.39
C ASP A 114 16.26 7.13 -2.14
N LEU A 115 16.43 6.48 -3.30
CA LEU A 115 17.65 6.57 -4.10
C LEU A 115 17.43 7.44 -5.34
N THR A 116 16.51 7.03 -6.22
CA THR A 116 16.22 7.72 -7.49
C THR A 116 14.74 7.56 -7.86
N ALA A 117 14.20 8.47 -8.67
CA ALA A 117 12.84 8.40 -9.17
C ALA A 117 12.79 8.70 -10.67
N PHE A 118 11.86 8.09 -11.39
CA PHE A 118 11.62 8.41 -12.80
C PHE A 118 10.58 9.51 -12.92
N GLU A 119 11.00 10.68 -13.41
CA GLU A 119 10.11 11.78 -13.76
C GLU A 119 9.55 11.52 -15.16
N VAL A 120 8.32 11.01 -15.23
CA VAL A 120 7.65 10.62 -16.48
C VAL A 120 7.57 11.79 -17.47
N ASP A 121 7.20 12.99 -17.02
CA ASP A 121 7.04 14.18 -17.88
C ASP A 121 8.35 14.63 -18.53
N LYS A 122 9.47 14.48 -17.81
CA LYS A 122 10.81 14.84 -18.29
C LYS A 122 11.57 13.66 -18.89
N GLN A 123 10.99 12.46 -18.82
CA GLN A 123 11.58 11.19 -19.28
C GLN A 123 12.99 10.95 -18.75
N GLN A 124 13.20 11.24 -17.46
CA GLN A 124 14.52 11.18 -16.85
C GLN A 124 14.46 10.64 -15.41
N TRP A 125 15.57 10.02 -15.01
CA TRP A 125 15.81 9.60 -13.64
C TRP A 125 16.42 10.75 -12.85
N VAL A 126 15.89 11.04 -11.66
CA VAL A 126 16.37 12.10 -10.77
C VAL A 126 16.80 11.52 -9.43
N SER A 127 17.98 11.91 -8.96
CA SER A 127 18.46 11.57 -7.61
C SER A 127 17.49 12.11 -6.56
N ARG A 128 17.20 11.31 -5.52
CA ARG A 128 16.28 11.69 -4.44
C ARG A 128 17.00 12.09 -3.15
N GLN A 129 18.30 11.82 -3.09
CA GLN A 129 19.16 12.18 -1.98
C GLN A 129 20.55 12.59 -2.50
N PRO A 130 21.28 13.49 -1.81
CA PRO A 130 22.67 13.78 -2.12
C PRO A 130 23.53 12.56 -1.75
N SER A 131 23.78 11.68 -2.72
CA SER A 131 24.57 10.46 -2.54
C SER A 131 25.35 10.15 -3.83
N PRO A 132 26.65 9.83 -3.75
CA PRO A 132 27.43 9.39 -4.91
C PRO A 132 26.80 8.19 -5.62
N VAL A 133 26.19 7.28 -4.85
CA VAL A 133 25.48 6.10 -5.37
C VAL A 133 24.22 6.53 -6.12
N ALA A 134 23.43 7.44 -5.57
CA ALA A 134 22.23 7.96 -6.22
C ALA A 134 22.55 8.63 -7.56
N ASP A 135 23.60 9.44 -7.60
CA ASP A 135 24.04 10.13 -8.82
C ASP A 135 24.60 9.17 -9.87
N MET A 136 25.37 8.16 -9.43
CA MET A 136 25.87 7.10 -10.30
C MET A 136 24.71 6.33 -10.94
N VAL A 137 23.74 5.89 -10.13
CA VAL A 137 22.57 5.13 -10.59
C VAL A 137 21.71 5.98 -11.52
N SER A 138 21.40 7.23 -11.15
CA SER A 138 20.61 8.15 -11.97
C SER A 138 21.28 8.39 -13.34
N LYS A 139 22.59 8.69 -13.36
CA LYS A 139 23.33 8.88 -14.62
C LYS A 139 23.34 7.62 -15.47
N SER A 140 23.52 6.45 -14.87
CA SER A 140 23.51 5.17 -15.56
C SER A 140 22.15 4.86 -16.19
N LEU A 141 21.05 5.04 -15.44
CA LEU A 141 19.69 4.84 -15.96
C LEU A 141 19.35 5.85 -17.07
N ASN A 142 19.77 7.11 -16.95
CA ASN A 142 19.53 8.14 -17.96
C ASN A 142 20.24 7.90 -19.30
N ARG A 143 21.31 7.09 -19.32
CA ARG A 143 21.96 6.62 -20.57
C ARG A 143 21.12 5.59 -21.32
N GLN A 144 20.21 4.89 -20.62
CA GLN A 144 19.37 3.84 -21.18
C GLN A 144 18.09 4.44 -21.79
N LYS A 145 18.21 5.10 -22.95
CA LYS A 145 17.10 5.82 -23.61
C LYS A 145 15.96 4.90 -24.04
N SER A 146 16.25 3.70 -24.51
CA SER A 146 15.24 2.70 -24.87
C SER A 146 14.38 2.30 -23.66
N ILE A 147 15.01 2.10 -22.49
CA ILE A 147 14.29 1.79 -21.24
C ILE A 147 13.44 2.98 -20.81
N SER A 148 13.97 4.20 -20.90
CA SER A 148 13.21 5.41 -20.55
C SER A 148 11.94 5.55 -21.40
N GLY A 149 12.02 5.30 -22.71
CA GLY A 149 10.84 5.29 -23.59
C GLY A 149 9.83 4.20 -23.25
N LEU A 150 10.31 2.99 -22.92
CA LEU A 150 9.44 1.90 -22.45
C LEU A 150 8.72 2.25 -21.14
N LEU A 151 9.42 2.88 -20.19
CA LEU A 151 8.83 3.29 -18.92
C LEU A 151 7.74 4.35 -19.11
N VAL A 152 7.93 5.31 -20.02
CA VAL A 152 6.87 6.28 -20.37
C VAL A 152 5.62 5.57 -20.87
N HIS A 153 5.78 4.62 -21.79
CA HIS A 153 4.63 3.85 -22.30
C HIS A 153 3.94 3.05 -21.17
N ILE A 154 4.71 2.34 -20.34
CA ILE A 154 4.15 1.53 -19.25
C ILE A 154 3.43 2.41 -18.22
N LEU A 155 4.03 3.51 -17.79
CA LEU A 155 3.54 4.34 -16.69
C LEU A 155 2.41 5.28 -17.10
N SER A 156 2.40 5.76 -18.35
CA SER A 156 1.39 6.69 -18.85
C SER A 156 0.24 6.03 -19.60
N ILE A 157 0.46 4.89 -20.26
CA ILE A 157 -0.55 4.26 -21.15
C ILE A 157 -0.95 2.89 -20.61
N SER A 158 0.00 1.95 -20.51
CA SER A 158 -0.33 0.57 -20.15
C SER A 158 -0.93 0.46 -18.75
N CYS A 159 -0.40 1.22 -17.79
CA CYS A 159 -0.88 1.19 -16.40
C CYS A 159 -2.33 1.69 -16.31
N GLU A 160 -2.66 2.82 -16.94
CA GLU A 160 -4.01 3.36 -16.95
C GLU A 160 -5.01 2.34 -17.52
N ASN A 161 -4.74 1.85 -18.74
CA ASN A 161 -5.60 0.87 -19.39
C ASN A 161 -5.77 -0.38 -18.53
N HIS A 162 -4.69 -0.86 -17.92
CA HIS A 162 -4.76 -2.04 -17.07
C HIS A 162 -5.62 -1.83 -15.82
N VAL A 163 -5.52 -0.67 -15.17
CA VAL A 163 -6.36 -0.35 -14.01
C VAL A 163 -7.83 -0.28 -14.40
N LEU A 164 -8.15 0.33 -15.54
CA LEU A 164 -9.53 0.38 -16.04
C LEU A 164 -10.07 -1.02 -16.31
N THR A 165 -9.28 -1.90 -16.94
CA THR A 165 -9.67 -3.31 -17.14
C THR A 165 -9.83 -4.06 -15.81
N LEU A 166 -8.89 -3.91 -14.86
CA LEU A 166 -9.01 -4.51 -13.53
C LEU A 166 -10.28 -4.04 -12.81
N CYS A 167 -10.62 -2.75 -12.88
CA CYS A 167 -11.84 -2.20 -12.29
C CYS A 167 -13.10 -2.75 -12.97
N LYS A 168 -13.08 -2.96 -14.28
CA LYS A 168 -14.20 -3.57 -15.03
C LYS A 168 -14.44 -5.02 -14.61
N TYR A 169 -13.38 -5.82 -14.55
CA TYR A 169 -13.46 -7.25 -14.22
C TYR A 169 -13.68 -7.53 -12.73
N GLY A 170 -13.02 -6.76 -11.86
CA GLY A 170 -13.02 -6.93 -10.41
C GLY A 170 -14.03 -6.07 -9.67
N LYS A 171 -15.03 -5.50 -10.36
CA LYS A 171 -15.96 -4.53 -9.77
C LYS A 171 -16.55 -4.99 -8.44
N ALA A 172 -17.04 -6.23 -8.39
CA ALA A 172 -17.67 -6.79 -7.18
C ALA A 172 -16.73 -6.80 -5.96
N ASP A 173 -15.48 -7.24 -6.13
CA ASP A 173 -14.51 -7.33 -5.04
C ASP A 173 -13.89 -5.97 -4.67
N LEU A 174 -13.63 -5.12 -5.68
CA LEU A 174 -13.03 -3.79 -5.50
C LEU A 174 -14.01 -2.80 -4.86
N GLU A 175 -15.30 -2.91 -5.21
CA GLU A 175 -16.37 -2.07 -4.65
C GLU A 175 -17.06 -2.69 -3.43
N ARG A 176 -16.64 -3.91 -3.01
CA ARG A 176 -17.12 -4.61 -1.80
C ARG A 176 -17.19 -3.66 -0.61
N GLN A 177 -18.21 -3.88 0.24
CA GLN A 177 -18.38 -3.14 1.47
C GLN A 177 -18.77 -4.11 2.58
N GLU A 178 -17.94 -4.19 3.61
CA GLU A 178 -18.18 -5.00 4.81
C GLU A 178 -18.46 -4.04 5.98
N PRO A 179 -19.61 -4.15 6.67
CA PRO A 179 -19.92 -3.29 7.80
C PRO A 179 -19.07 -3.59 9.03
N PRO A 180 -18.63 -2.55 9.77
CA PRO A 180 -17.92 -2.77 11.02
C PRO A 180 -18.81 -3.47 12.04
N VAL A 181 -18.20 -4.34 12.83
CA VAL A 181 -18.73 -4.79 14.11
C VAL A 181 -17.96 -4.07 15.20
N ALA A 182 -18.69 -3.52 16.19
CA ALA A 182 -18.10 -2.76 17.28
C ALA A 182 -18.55 -3.29 18.64
N LEU A 183 -17.62 -3.34 19.59
CA LEU A 183 -17.85 -3.72 20.97
C LEU A 183 -17.27 -2.66 21.89
N VAL A 184 -18.04 -2.28 22.91
CA VAL A 184 -17.59 -1.39 23.99
C VAL A 184 -17.50 -2.15 25.30
N PHE A 185 -16.39 -1.99 26.00
CA PHE A 185 -16.16 -2.56 27.34
C PHE A 185 -15.22 -1.66 28.14
N ALA A 186 -15.20 -1.84 29.46
CA ALA A 186 -14.32 -1.08 30.34
C ALA A 186 -13.15 -1.95 30.86
N ARG A 187 -12.02 -1.30 31.14
CA ARG A 187 -10.88 -1.87 31.87
C ARG A 187 -10.50 -0.94 33.01
N THR A 188 -10.17 -1.50 34.17
CA THR A 188 -9.87 -0.72 35.38
C THR A 188 -8.40 -0.92 35.77
N PRO A 189 -7.46 -0.14 35.20
CA PRO A 189 -6.04 -0.27 35.53
C PRO A 189 -5.72 0.14 36.97
N SER A 190 -6.52 1.03 37.57
CA SER A 190 -6.39 1.44 38.97
C SER A 190 -7.76 1.88 39.52
N PRO A 191 -7.95 1.98 40.85
CA PRO A 191 -9.20 2.46 41.44
C PRO A 191 -9.60 3.87 41.02
N ALA A 192 -8.65 4.70 40.56
CA ALA A 192 -8.86 6.09 40.16
C ALA A 192 -9.08 6.27 38.65
N GLN A 193 -8.92 5.21 37.84
CA GLN A 193 -8.96 5.32 36.38
C GLN A 193 -9.78 4.19 35.77
N LEU A 194 -10.70 4.57 34.88
CA LEU A 194 -11.45 3.66 34.04
C LEU A 194 -11.11 3.92 32.58
N LEU A 195 -10.79 2.86 31.84
CA LEU A 195 -10.51 2.91 30.41
C LEU A 195 -11.67 2.30 29.65
N LEU A 196 -12.43 3.14 28.95
CA LEU A 196 -13.45 2.68 28.02
C LEU A 196 -12.76 2.30 26.71
N VAL A 197 -13.05 1.11 26.21
CA VAL A 197 -12.43 0.57 25.00
C VAL A 197 -13.52 0.27 23.98
N CYS A 198 -13.43 0.91 22.82
CA CYS A 198 -14.22 0.61 21.64
C CYS A 198 -13.36 -0.17 20.67
N ARG A 199 -13.64 -1.47 20.51
CA ARG A 199 -13.01 -2.33 19.51
C ARG A 199 -13.90 -2.38 18.28
N VAL A 200 -13.35 -2.04 17.12
CA VAL A 200 -14.05 -2.07 15.83
C VAL A 200 -13.31 -3.02 14.90
N THR A 201 -14.01 -3.95 14.24
CA THR A 201 -13.41 -4.99 13.39
C THR A 201 -14.30 -5.38 12.23
N GLY A 202 -13.76 -6.09 11.24
CA GLY A 202 -14.51 -6.70 10.14
C GLY A 202 -14.94 -5.72 9.05
N PHE A 203 -14.45 -4.47 9.07
CA PHE A 203 -14.86 -3.47 8.08
C PHE A 203 -13.97 -3.46 6.85
N TYR A 204 -14.57 -3.15 5.71
CA TYR A 204 -13.89 -2.87 4.45
C TYR A 204 -14.72 -1.89 3.63
N PRO A 205 -14.14 -0.83 3.04
CA PRO A 205 -12.72 -0.53 2.88
C PRO A 205 -12.06 0.08 4.13
N ARG A 206 -10.75 0.36 4.03
CA ARG A 206 -9.92 0.88 5.12
C ARG A 206 -10.41 2.19 5.77
N PRO A 207 -10.93 3.21 5.04
CA PRO A 207 -11.32 4.48 5.66
C PRO A 207 -12.52 4.36 6.61
N ILE A 208 -12.34 4.79 7.86
CA ILE A 208 -13.35 4.76 8.92
C ILE A 208 -13.18 5.95 9.87
N SER A 209 -14.24 6.37 10.53
CA SER A 209 -14.22 7.38 11.60
C SER A 209 -14.81 6.80 12.88
N VAL A 210 -14.06 6.90 13.97
CA VAL A 210 -14.44 6.41 15.31
C VAL A 210 -14.26 7.54 16.31
N ALA A 211 -15.32 7.85 17.05
CA ALA A 211 -15.35 8.92 18.03
C ALA A 211 -16.02 8.46 19.32
N TRP A 212 -15.59 9.03 20.45
CA TRP A 212 -16.31 8.89 21.71
C TRP A 212 -17.29 10.04 21.89
N LEU A 213 -18.47 9.71 22.42
CA LEU A 213 -19.46 10.68 22.85
C LEU A 213 -19.53 10.65 24.37
N ARG A 214 -19.51 11.82 25.00
CA ARG A 214 -19.86 12.06 26.41
C ARG A 214 -21.17 12.85 26.42
N ASP A 215 -22.23 12.27 27.00
CA ASP A 215 -23.56 12.88 27.03
C ASP A 215 -24.05 13.34 25.64
N GLY A 216 -23.77 12.51 24.64
CA GLY A 216 -24.11 12.77 23.23
C GLY A 216 -23.16 13.74 22.51
N GLN A 217 -22.25 14.42 23.21
CA GLN A 217 -21.29 15.36 22.63
C GLN A 217 -19.96 14.68 22.32
N GLU A 218 -19.37 14.97 21.17
CA GLU A 218 -18.10 14.38 20.75
C GLU A 218 -16.94 14.84 21.64
N VAL A 219 -16.18 13.87 22.16
CA VAL A 219 -14.98 14.13 22.96
C VAL A 219 -13.86 14.60 22.04
N PRO A 220 -13.27 15.79 22.26
CA PRO A 220 -12.20 16.29 21.42
C PRO A 220 -10.91 15.47 21.58
N PRO A 221 -10.01 15.50 20.58
CA PRO A 221 -8.68 14.92 20.71
C PRO A 221 -7.95 15.47 21.94
N GLY A 222 -7.30 14.60 22.71
CA GLY A 222 -6.55 14.98 23.89
C GLY A 222 -5.91 13.78 24.58
N PRO A 223 -5.13 14.00 25.67
CA PRO A 223 -4.37 12.94 26.33
C PRO A 223 -5.20 11.76 26.84
N ALA A 224 -6.49 11.98 27.12
CA ALA A 224 -7.42 10.95 27.58
C ALA A 224 -7.94 10.06 26.44
N LEU A 225 -7.85 10.50 25.18
CA LEU A 225 -8.38 9.80 24.02
C LEU A 225 -7.24 9.28 23.15
N ASN A 226 -7.20 7.97 22.94
CA ASN A 226 -6.20 7.33 22.09
C ASN A 226 -6.86 6.33 21.13
N THR A 227 -6.73 6.59 19.82
CA THR A 227 -7.18 5.68 18.77
C THR A 227 -5.97 5.04 18.11
N SER A 228 -5.95 3.70 18.06
CA SER A 228 -4.85 2.96 17.45
C SER A 228 -4.80 3.16 15.94
N ALA A 229 -3.66 2.81 15.35
CA ALA A 229 -3.58 2.57 13.91
C ALA A 229 -4.61 1.50 13.49
N ILE A 230 -5.04 1.60 12.23
CA ILE A 230 -5.86 0.58 11.59
C ILE A 230 -4.97 -0.60 11.22
N LEU A 231 -5.34 -1.79 11.70
CA LEU A 231 -4.63 -3.05 11.47
C LEU A 231 -5.38 -3.91 10.45
N PRO A 232 -4.67 -4.63 9.57
CA PRO A 232 -5.29 -5.56 8.62
C PRO A 232 -5.68 -6.87 9.30
N ASN A 233 -6.72 -7.52 8.76
CA ASN A 233 -7.08 -8.91 9.00
C ASN A 233 -6.72 -9.77 7.77
N ALA A 234 -6.63 -11.09 7.94
CA ALA A 234 -6.26 -12.01 6.87
C ALA A 234 -7.29 -12.09 5.73
N ASP A 235 -8.54 -11.74 6.01
CA ASP A 235 -9.70 -11.77 5.09
C ASP A 235 -9.91 -10.46 4.30
N LEU A 236 -8.88 -9.60 4.28
CA LEU A 236 -8.89 -8.25 3.70
C LEU A 236 -9.88 -7.29 4.37
N THR A 237 -10.32 -7.57 5.61
CA THR A 237 -11.00 -6.58 6.45
C THR A 237 -10.00 -5.87 7.37
N TYR A 238 -10.49 -4.91 8.13
CA TYR A 238 -9.68 -4.10 9.03
C TYR A 238 -10.22 -4.11 10.46
N GLN A 239 -9.34 -3.76 11.40
CA GLN A 239 -9.69 -3.54 12.80
C GLN A 239 -8.94 -2.36 13.40
N LEU A 240 -9.52 -1.76 14.44
CA LEU A 240 -8.87 -0.74 15.27
C LEU A 240 -9.46 -0.75 16.68
N ARG A 241 -8.79 -0.06 17.62
CA ARG A 241 -9.33 0.23 18.95
C ARG A 241 -9.26 1.72 19.25
N SER A 242 -10.30 2.27 19.87
CA SER A 242 -10.29 3.61 20.45
C SER A 242 -10.51 3.50 21.95
N ILE A 243 -9.66 4.17 22.73
CA ILE A 243 -9.64 4.11 24.19
C ILE A 243 -9.87 5.51 24.74
N LEU A 244 -10.80 5.64 25.69
CA LEU A 244 -11.06 6.86 26.44
C LEU A 244 -10.83 6.62 27.93
N ALA A 245 -9.95 7.40 28.54
CA ALA A 245 -9.77 7.43 29.99
C ALA A 245 -10.80 8.35 30.64
N VAL A 246 -11.53 7.83 31.63
CA VAL A 246 -12.56 8.53 32.38
C VAL A 246 -12.39 8.28 33.88
N ALA A 247 -12.96 9.17 34.70
CA ALA A 247 -13.00 8.96 36.14
C ALA A 247 -14.13 7.96 36.47
N PRO A 248 -13.91 6.99 37.37
CA PRO A 248 -14.98 6.11 37.82
C PRO A 248 -16.12 6.91 38.44
N ARG A 249 -17.37 6.58 38.08
CA ARG A 249 -18.59 7.21 38.64
C ARG A 249 -18.63 8.74 38.45
N ASP A 250 -18.13 9.25 37.33
CA ASP A 250 -18.18 10.67 37.00
C ASP A 250 -19.59 11.19 36.63
N GLY A 251 -20.58 10.31 36.55
CA GLY A 251 -21.98 10.67 36.29
C GLY A 251 -22.30 10.90 34.82
N HIS A 252 -21.34 10.69 33.93
CA HIS A 252 -21.51 10.90 32.49
C HIS A 252 -21.90 9.59 31.77
N SER A 253 -22.72 9.74 30.74
CA SER A 253 -22.99 8.67 29.78
C SER A 253 -21.94 8.69 28.67
N TYR A 254 -21.51 7.51 28.23
CA TYR A 254 -20.56 7.42 27.13
C TYR A 254 -21.04 6.47 26.04
N ALA A 255 -20.69 6.78 24.79
CA ALA A 255 -20.93 5.89 23.66
C ALA A 255 -19.80 5.98 22.65
N CYS A 256 -19.49 4.86 21.99
CA CYS A 256 -18.64 4.86 20.81
C CYS A 256 -19.49 5.06 19.56
N ARG A 257 -19.13 6.05 18.72
CA ARG A 257 -19.73 6.30 17.42
C ARG A 257 -18.80 5.85 16.31
N VAL A 258 -19.30 4.99 15.42
CA VAL A 258 -18.56 4.51 14.25
C VAL A 258 -19.27 4.94 12.97
N ARG A 259 -18.53 5.61 12.08
CA ARG A 259 -18.96 5.99 10.73
C ARG A 259 -18.08 5.27 9.71
N HIS A 260 -18.73 4.62 8.75
CA HIS A 260 -18.06 3.86 7.70
C HIS A 260 -18.94 3.86 6.44
N ARG A 261 -18.35 3.87 5.24
CA ARG A 261 -19.11 4.04 4.00
C ARG A 261 -20.18 2.96 3.78
N SER A 262 -19.94 1.74 4.29
CA SER A 262 -20.90 0.64 4.19
C SER A 262 -22.17 0.85 5.00
N LEU A 263 -22.18 1.82 5.92
CA LEU A 263 -23.34 2.20 6.72
C LEU A 263 -24.14 3.32 6.05
N GLY A 264 -23.69 3.83 4.89
CA GLY A 264 -24.28 4.97 4.21
C GLY A 264 -24.25 6.22 5.10
N THR A 265 -25.41 6.82 5.33
CA THR A 265 -25.57 8.00 6.21
C THR A 265 -25.74 7.65 7.69
N ARG A 266 -25.86 6.35 8.02
CA ARG A 266 -26.04 5.90 9.41
C ARG A 266 -24.69 5.79 10.13
N SER A 267 -24.74 5.83 11.45
CA SER A 267 -23.61 5.53 12.33
C SER A 267 -23.97 4.37 13.26
N LEU A 268 -23.01 3.54 13.61
CA LEU A 268 -23.18 2.64 14.76
C LEU A 268 -22.94 3.45 16.03
N LEU A 269 -23.88 3.37 16.96
CA LEU A 269 -23.76 3.95 18.30
C LEU A 269 -23.78 2.81 19.30
N ILE A 270 -22.68 2.63 20.00
CA ILE A 270 -22.48 1.54 20.94
C ILE A 270 -22.33 2.17 22.33
N PRO A 271 -23.41 2.22 23.14
CA PRO A 271 -23.34 2.79 24.48
C PRO A 271 -22.43 1.97 25.40
N TRP A 272 -21.77 2.66 26.30
CA TRP A 272 -21.17 2.06 27.49
C TRP A 272 -22.19 2.19 28.63
N GLY A 273 -22.58 1.04 29.21
CA GLY A 273 -23.51 0.95 30.33
C GLY A 273 -22.83 1.07 31.69
#